data_AF-A0A9Q4KR13-F1
#
_entry.id   AF-A0A9Q4KR13-F1
#
_cell.length_a   1.000
_cell.length_b   1.000
_cell.length_c   1.000
_cell.angle_alpha   90.00
_cell.angle_beta   90.00
_cell.angle_gamma   90.00
#
_symmetry.space_group_name_H-M   'P 1'
#
loop_
_entity.id
_entity.type
_entity.pdbx_description
1 polymer ?
#
loop_
_entity_poly.entity_id
_entity_poly.type
_entity_poly.pdbx_seq_one_letter_code
_entity_poly.pdbx_strand_id
1 'polypeptide(L)'
;MDNPFNNLKLNRWYAIALVLSAIAFLYSLAFDVKILNNEIVASLSLGVFFIALSHYARLKKQTPISTKNSIKIKTKLIKTTPYWVLLITGFALVILGIYLIIQR
;
A
#
# COMPACT_ATOMS: atom_id res chain seq x y z
N MET A 1 2.76 -12.52 30.31
CA MET A 1 1.91 -13.00 29.20
C MET A 1 2.59 -12.57 27.93
N ASP A 2 3.15 -13.50 27.18
CA ASP A 2 3.80 -13.20 25.90
C ASP A 2 2.72 -12.85 24.87
N ASN A 3 2.86 -11.69 24.24
CA ASN A 3 1.87 -11.14 23.32
C ASN A 3 1.71 -12.09 22.11
N PRO A 4 0.55 -12.73 21.90
CA PRO A 4 0.36 -13.71 20.82
C PRO A 4 0.50 -13.09 19.41
N PHE A 5 0.45 -11.76 19.32
CA PHE A 5 0.64 -11.01 18.07
C PHE A 5 2.10 -10.68 17.73
N ASN A 6 3.06 -11.00 18.61
CA ASN A 6 4.46 -10.63 18.40
C ASN A 6 5.12 -11.38 17.22
N ASN A 7 4.55 -12.51 16.81
CA ASN A 7 5.03 -13.32 15.67
C ASN A 7 4.34 -13.01 14.34
N LEU A 8 3.31 -12.15 14.32
CA LEU A 8 2.70 -11.70 13.08
C LEU A 8 3.61 -10.64 12.45
N LYS A 9 4.52 -11.09 11.58
CA LYS A 9 5.30 -10.21 10.71
C LYS A 9 4.34 -9.43 9.80
N LEU A 10 3.79 -8.30 10.29
CA LEU A 10 2.88 -7.40 9.55
C LEU A 10 3.43 -7.06 8.16
N ASN A 11 4.76 -7.01 8.05
CA ASN A 11 5.47 -6.80 6.80
C ASN A 11 5.04 -7.75 5.67
N ARG A 12 4.82 -9.03 5.98
CA ARG A 12 4.39 -10.04 5.00
C ARG A 12 2.94 -9.81 4.57
N TRP A 13 2.08 -9.38 5.50
CA TRP A 13 0.69 -9.03 5.19
C TRP A 13 0.58 -7.79 4.32
N TYR A 14 1.42 -6.77 4.53
CA TYR A 14 1.52 -5.63 3.63
C TYR A 14 2.01 -6.02 2.23
N ALA A 15 2.95 -6.98 2.12
CA ALA A 15 3.39 -7.53 0.83
C ALA A 15 2.22 -8.15 0.07
N ILE A 16 1.48 -9.03 0.76
CA ILE A 16 0.33 -9.74 0.21
C ILE A 16 -0.77 -8.75 -0.19
N ALA A 17 -1.08 -7.78 0.68
CA ALA A 17 -2.07 -6.75 0.41
C ALA A 17 -1.70 -5.90 -0.82
N LEU A 18 -0.42 -5.56 -1.00
CA LEU A 18 0.05 -4.80 -2.16
C LEU A 18 -0.17 -5.57 -3.47
N VAL A 19 0.15 -6.87 -3.50
CA VAL A 19 -0.04 -7.70 -4.69
C VAL A 19 -1.54 -7.95 -4.96
N LEU A 20 -2.30 -8.32 -3.93
CA LEU A 20 -3.74 -8.58 -4.07
C LEU A 20 -4.51 -7.35 -4.52
N SER A 21 -4.19 -6.18 -3.96
CA SER A 21 -4.83 -4.93 -4.36
C SER A 21 -4.53 -4.56 -5.82
N ALA A 22 -3.28 -4.76 -6.28
CA ALA A 22 -2.94 -4.54 -7.68
C ALA A 22 -3.71 -5.49 -8.61
N ILE A 23 -3.83 -6.77 -8.25
CA ILE A 23 -4.60 -7.76 -9.03
C ILE A 23 -6.08 -7.38 -9.06
N ALA A 24 -6.67 -7.04 -7.90
CA ALA A 24 -8.07 -6.65 -7.80
C ALA A 24 -8.37 -5.39 -8.63
N PHE A 25 -7.45 -4.41 -8.62
CA PHE A 25 -7.56 -3.21 -9.45
C PHE A 25 -7.55 -3.55 -10.95
N LEU A 26 -6.58 -4.34 -11.41
CA LEU A 26 -6.50 -4.77 -12.80
C LEU A 26 -7.72 -5.58 -13.23
N TYR A 27 -8.21 -6.46 -12.36
CA TYR A 27 -9.42 -7.23 -12.60
C TYR A 27 -10.64 -6.33 -12.76
N SER A 28 -10.79 -5.34 -11.87
CA SER A 28 -11.85 -4.33 -11.94
C SER A 28 -11.77 -3.43 -13.18
N LEU A 29 -10.61 -3.34 -13.83
CA LEU A 29 -10.45 -2.60 -15.06
C LEU A 29 -10.81 -3.44 -16.29
N ALA A 30 -10.47 -4.74 -16.25
CA ALA A 30 -10.61 -5.67 -17.37
C ALA A 30 -12.01 -6.31 -17.45
N PHE A 31 -12.67 -6.49 -16.31
CA PHE A 31 -13.94 -7.21 -16.22
C PHE A 31 -14.96 -6.43 -15.41
N ASP A 32 -16.23 -6.55 -15.81
CA ASP A 32 -17.34 -5.96 -15.08
C ASP A 32 -17.69 -6.81 -13.85
N VAL A 33 -17.55 -6.21 -12.67
CA VAL A 33 -17.77 -6.86 -11.38
C VAL A 33 -19.25 -6.75 -11.05
N LYS A 34 -19.99 -7.84 -11.22
CA LYS A 34 -21.45 -7.84 -11.04
C LYS A 34 -21.91 -7.60 -9.59
N ILE A 35 -21.07 -7.90 -8.61
CA ILE A 35 -21.42 -7.81 -7.18
C ILE A 35 -21.30 -6.37 -6.67
N LEU A 36 -20.27 -5.65 -7.11
CA LEU A 36 -19.95 -4.27 -6.70
C LEU A 36 -19.58 -3.47 -7.94
N ASN A 37 -20.04 -2.23 -8.05
CA ASN A 37 -19.66 -1.35 -9.16
C ASN A 37 -18.13 -1.31 -9.30
N ASN A 38 -17.62 -1.36 -10.52
CA ASN A 38 -16.18 -1.34 -10.79
C ASN A 38 -15.49 -0.13 -10.15
N GLU A 39 -16.17 1.01 -10.07
CA GLU A 39 -15.66 2.22 -9.41
C GLU A 39 -15.36 1.99 -7.91
N ILE A 40 -16.20 1.22 -7.22
CA ILE A 40 -16.04 0.86 -5.81
C ILE A 40 -14.83 -0.07 -5.66
N VAL A 41 -14.76 -1.11 -6.49
CA VAL A 41 -13.65 -2.08 -6.44
C VAL A 41 -12.32 -1.42 -6.79
N ALA A 42 -12.32 -0.56 -7.81
CA ALA A 42 -11.16 0.22 -8.21
C ALA A 42 -10.71 1.19 -7.11
N SER A 43 -11.61 1.97 -6.52
CA SER A 43 -11.25 2.91 -5.44
C SER A 43 -10.72 2.22 -4.19
N LEU A 44 -11.38 1.15 -3.73
CA LEU A 44 -10.94 0.37 -2.56
C LEU A 44 -9.58 -0.30 -2.81
N SER A 45 -9.42 -0.95 -3.96
CA SER A 45 -8.15 -1.61 -4.30
C SER A 45 -7.01 -0.62 -4.43
N LEU A 46 -7.21 0.51 -5.11
CA LEU A 46 -6.21 1.56 -5.24
C LEU A 46 -5.85 2.19 -3.88
N GLY A 47 -6.84 2.35 -3.00
CA GLY A 47 -6.65 2.85 -1.64
C GLY A 47 -5.77 1.92 -0.79
N VAL A 48 -6.10 0.62 -0.76
CA VAL A 48 -5.30 -0.41 -0.06
C VAL A 48 -3.89 -0.50 -0.65
N PHE A 49 -3.75 -0.39 -1.97
CA PHE A 49 -2.46 -0.40 -2.65
C PHE A 49 -1.55 0.73 -2.17
N PHE A 50 -2.05 1.97 -2.11
CA PHE A 50 -1.23 3.10 -1.64
C PHE A 50 -0.89 3.02 -0.16
N ILE A 51 -1.79 2.51 0.69
CA ILE A 51 -1.49 2.26 2.10
C ILE A 51 -0.33 1.26 2.21
N ALA A 52 -0.40 0.13 1.49
CA ALA A 52 0.65 -0.88 1.52
C ALA A 52 1.97 -0.36 0.94
N LEU A 53 1.91 0.41 -0.15
CA LEU A 53 3.09 1.02 -0.76
C LEU A 53 3.74 2.05 0.18
N SER A 54 2.96 2.83 0.92
CA SER A 54 3.46 3.80 1.91
C SER A 54 4.26 3.10 3.02
N HIS A 55 3.80 1.93 3.46
CA HIS A 55 4.48 1.11 4.45
C HIS A 55 5.84 0.65 3.93
N TYR A 56 5.91 0.15 2.69
CA TYR A 56 7.16 -0.24 2.04
C TYR A 56 8.13 0.94 1.85
N ALA A 57 7.61 2.10 1.45
CA ALA A 57 8.41 3.31 1.31
C ALA A 57 9.02 3.75 2.65
N ARG A 58 8.28 3.60 3.75
CA ARG A 58 8.76 3.87 5.11
C ARG A 58 9.86 2.89 5.52
N LEU A 59 9.70 1.59 5.27
CA LEU A 59 10.70 0.57 5.62
C LEU A 59 12.03 0.76 4.89
N LYS A 60 12.01 1.07 3.59
CA LYS A 60 13.23 1.36 2.83
C LYS A 60 14.03 2.53 3.41
N LYS A 61 13.35 3.52 3.99
CA LYS A 61 13.99 4.67 4.64
C LYS A 61 14.63 4.29 5.99
N GLN A 62 14.12 3.24 6.65
CA GLN A 62 14.57 2.79 7.96
C GLN A 62 15.65 1.72 7.93
N THR A 63 15.81 0.99 6.82
CA THR A 63 16.90 0.03 6.65
C THR A 63 18.16 0.75 6.16
N PRO A 64 19.17 1.02 7.02
CA PRO A 64 20.46 1.46 6.52
C PRO A 64 21.02 0.35 5.63
N ILE A 65 21.35 0.70 4.39
CA ILE A 65 22.11 -0.19 3.52
C ILE A 65 23.49 -0.28 4.16
N SER A 66 23.73 -1.34 4.95
CA SER A 66 25.05 -1.65 5.49
C SER A 66 25.90 -2.19 4.34
N THR A 67 26.38 -1.29 3.49
CA THR A 67 27.37 -1.62 2.47
C THR A 67 28.69 -1.81 3.22
N LYS A 68 29.05 -3.07 3.49
CA LYS A 68 30.32 -3.43 4.16
C LYS A 68 31.57 -3.04 3.35
N ASN A 69 31.40 -2.49 2.14
CA ASN A 69 32.48 -1.91 1.35
C ASN A 69 32.22 -0.43 1.10
N SER A 70 33.20 0.37 1.48
CA SER A 70 33.25 1.83 1.54
C SER A 70 33.21 2.52 0.17
N ILE A 71 32.12 2.38 -0.57
CA ILE A 71 31.84 3.27 -1.71
C ILE A 71 30.88 4.33 -1.18
N LYS A 72 31.43 5.52 -0.86
CA LYS A 72 30.64 6.73 -0.59
C LYS A 72 29.96 7.17 -1.89
N ILE A 73 28.95 6.41 -2.32
CA ILE A 73 28.02 6.91 -3.33
C ILE A 73 27.25 8.01 -2.61
N LYS A 74 27.54 9.28 -2.94
CA LYS A 74 26.63 10.39 -2.67
C LYS A 74 25.37 10.12 -3.50
N THR A 75 24.52 9.20 -3.04
CA THR A 75 23.17 9.06 -3.55
C THR A 75 22.49 10.36 -3.16
N LYS A 76 22.40 11.29 -4.12
CA LYS A 76 21.49 12.42 -4.07
C LYS A 76 20.15 11.78 -3.77
N LEU A 77 19.71 11.88 -2.51
CA LEU A 77 18.44 11.33 -2.05
C LEU A 77 17.40 12.01 -2.93
N ILE A 78 16.98 11.31 -3.99
CA ILE A 78 15.85 11.73 -4.79
C ILE A 78 14.75 11.90 -3.75
N LYS A 79 14.21 13.12 -3.63
CA LYS A 79 13.06 13.42 -2.77
C LYS A 79 11.92 12.55 -3.28
N THR A 80 11.91 11.29 -2.86
CA THR A 80 10.80 10.37 -3.04
C THR A 80 9.62 11.02 -2.36
N THR A 81 8.47 11.01 -3.03
CA THR A 81 7.19 11.43 -2.49
C THR A 81 7.08 11.05 -1.02
N PRO A 82 6.71 11.98 -0.12
CA PRO A 82 6.63 11.66 1.30
C PRO A 82 5.66 10.49 1.45
N TYR A 83 6.08 9.42 2.14
CA TYR A 83 5.23 8.25 2.37
C TYR A 83 3.87 8.62 2.99
N TRP A 84 3.82 9.72 3.76
CA TRP A 84 2.59 10.28 4.30
C TRP A 84 1.57 10.69 3.24
N VAL A 85 2.03 11.19 2.08
CA VAL A 85 1.13 11.58 0.98
C VAL A 85 0.43 10.34 0.44
N LEU A 86 1.19 9.26 0.18
CA LEU A 86 0.64 7.97 -0.25
C LEU A 86 -0.34 7.39 0.78
N LEU A 87 -0.03 7.55 2.06
CA LEU A 87 -0.88 7.08 3.15
C LEU A 87 -2.20 7.86 3.20
N ILE A 88 -2.16 9.19 3.13
CA ILE A 88 -3.36 10.05 3.14
C ILE A 88 -4.22 9.79 1.89
N THR A 89 -3.61 9.72 0.70
CA THR A 89 -4.35 9.42 -0.53
C THR A 89 -4.97 8.03 -0.49
N GLY A 90 -4.24 7.05 0.06
CA GLY A 90 -4.75 5.69 0.28
C GLY A 90 -5.99 5.66 1.17
N PHE A 91 -5.95 6.32 2.33
CA PHE A 91 -7.12 6.41 3.22
C PHE A 91 -8.29 7.17 2.58
N ALA A 92 -8.03 8.27 1.87
CA ALA A 92 -9.08 9.03 1.18
C ALA A 92 -9.83 8.17 0.16
N LEU A 93 -9.12 7.35 -0.62
CA LEU A 93 -9.71 6.43 -1.59
C LEU A 93 -10.50 5.30 -0.94
N VAL A 94 -10.03 4.76 0.18
CA VAL A 94 -10.79 3.76 0.94
C VAL A 94 -12.09 4.36 1.49
N ILE A 95 -12.02 5.56 2.08
CA ILE A 95 -13.20 6.27 2.59
C ILE A 95 -14.18 6.55 1.45
N LEU A 96 -13.70 7.00 0.30
CA LEU A 96 -14.52 7.23 -0.88
C LEU A 96 -15.21 5.95 -1.36
N GLY A 97 -14.48 4.84 -1.46
CA GLY A 97 -15.05 3.54 -1.84
C GLY A 97 -16.13 3.06 -0.86
N ILE A 98 -15.90 3.23 0.46
CA ILE A 98 -16.91 2.92 1.49
C ILE A 98 -18.13 3.84 1.36
N TYR A 99 -17.92 5.13 1.13
CA TYR A 99 -19.00 6.09 0.93
C TYR A 99 -19.87 5.73 -0.27
N LEU A 100 -19.25 5.35 -1.39
CA LEU A 100 -19.96 4.89 -2.59
C LEU A 100 -20.76 3.60 -2.34
N ILE A 101 -20.32 2.72 -1.44
CA ILE A 101 -21.11 1.55 -1.01
C ILE A 101 -22.36 1.98 -0.25
N ILE A 102 -22.25 2.98 0.63
CA ILE A 102 -23.39 3.45 1.45
C ILE A 102 -24.46 4.14 0.60
N GLN A 103 -24.06 4.82 -0.48
CA GLN A 103 -24.98 5.52 -1.38
C GLN A 103 -25.67 4.61 -2.40
N ARG A 104 -25.24 3.36 -2.50
CA ARG A 104 -25.80 2.36 -3.42
C ARG A 104 -27.05 1.70 -2.83
#